data_AF-A0A3N5XBV1-F1
#
_entry.id   AF-A0A3N5XBV1-F1
#
_cell.length_a   1.000
_cell.length_b   1.000
_cell.length_c   1.000
_cell.angle_alpha   90.00
_cell.angle_beta   90.00
_cell.angle_gamma   90.00
#
_symmetry.space_group_name_H-M   'P 1'
#
loop_
_entity.id
_entity.type
_entity.pdbx_description
1 polymer ?
#
loop_
_entity_poly.entity_id
_entity_poly.type
_entity_poly.pdbx_seq_one_letter_code
_entity_poly.pdbx_strand_id
1 'polypeptide(L)'
;MKPILHGLVSEESLASFIVGLIPERRNDPLKKLLFEILKRYGGVDVSAFKRAGQNRTLWEEISKINSSRNKVVHEAAKAEPGEAELAIDVAKAVLRELFPSVISKTGLHTHERLWVCGKKH
;
A
#
# COMPACT_ATOMS: atom_id res chain seq x y z
N MET A 1 -8.62 -1.98 -11.48
CA MET A 1 -7.32 -2.48 -10.95
C MET A 1 -6.32 -2.87 -12.04
N LYS A 2 -6.75 -3.45 -13.18
CA LYS A 2 -5.87 -3.75 -14.33
C LYS A 2 -4.91 -2.60 -14.74
N PRO A 3 -5.33 -1.33 -14.81
CA PRO A 3 -4.42 -0.24 -15.24
C PRO A 3 -3.24 0.00 -14.28
N ILE A 4 -3.46 -0.17 -12.98
CA ILE A 4 -2.41 0.04 -11.94
C ILE A 4 -1.36 -1.08 -12.03
N LEU A 5 -1.80 -2.31 -12.33
CA LEU A 5 -0.92 -3.47 -12.44
C LEU A 5 -0.09 -3.45 -13.71
N HIS A 6 -0.66 -2.97 -14.82
CA HIS A 6 0.13 -2.72 -16.02
C HIS A 6 1.23 -1.67 -15.79
N GLY A 7 0.97 -0.63 -14.99
CA GLY A 7 2.00 0.38 -14.66
C GLY A 7 3.08 -0.09 -13.68
N LEU A 8 2.85 -1.17 -12.93
CA LEU A 8 3.82 -1.76 -11.98
C LEU A 8 4.83 -2.69 -12.66
N VAL A 9 4.59 -3.05 -13.92
CA VAL A 9 5.41 -3.99 -14.66
C VAL A 9 5.95 -3.25 -15.88
N SER A 10 7.23 -2.91 -15.85
CA SER A 10 7.87 -2.13 -16.92
C SER A 10 7.93 -2.86 -18.26
N GLU A 11 7.67 -4.17 -18.28
CA GLU A 11 7.58 -4.99 -19.48
C GLU A 11 6.12 -5.39 -19.76
N GLU A 12 5.58 -4.91 -20.87
CA GLU A 12 4.17 -5.07 -21.25
C GLU A 12 3.74 -6.53 -21.45
N SER A 13 4.69 -7.40 -21.85
CA SER A 13 4.50 -8.84 -22.01
C SER A 13 4.22 -9.55 -20.67
N LEU A 14 4.95 -9.16 -19.62
CA LEU A 14 4.78 -9.68 -18.25
C LEU A 14 3.56 -9.07 -17.58
N ALA A 15 3.20 -7.83 -17.91
CA ALA A 15 2.04 -7.15 -17.35
C ALA A 15 0.76 -7.95 -17.59
N SER A 16 0.55 -8.41 -18.82
CA SER A 16 -0.62 -9.21 -19.21
C SER A 16 -0.64 -10.58 -18.50
N PHE A 17 0.53 -11.20 -18.30
CA PHE A 17 0.67 -12.44 -17.56
C PHE A 17 0.36 -12.26 -16.06
N ILE A 18 0.95 -11.25 -15.40
CA ILE A 18 0.69 -10.94 -13.99
C ILE A 18 -0.78 -10.57 -13.78
N VAL A 19 -1.38 -9.80 -14.69
CA VAL A 19 -2.80 -9.47 -14.65
C VAL A 19 -3.69 -10.70 -14.85
N GLY A 20 -3.30 -11.62 -15.73
CA GLY A 20 -4.00 -12.89 -15.97
C GLY A 20 -3.91 -13.88 -14.80
N LEU A 21 -2.86 -13.80 -13.97
CA LEU A 21 -2.71 -14.61 -12.75
C LEU A 21 -3.62 -14.17 -11.59
N ILE A 22 -4.34 -13.06 -11.75
CA ILE A 22 -5.17 -12.48 -10.69
C ILE A 22 -6.63 -12.74 -11.04
N PRO A 23 -7.27 -13.76 -10.43
CA PRO A 23 -8.68 -13.98 -10.65
C PRO A 23 -9.47 -12.75 -10.21
N GLU A 24 -10.42 -12.28 -11.05
CA GLU A 24 -11.21 -11.05 -10.86
C GLU A 24 -11.94 -10.97 -9.50
N ARG A 25 -12.01 -12.09 -8.75
CA ARG A 25 -12.69 -12.22 -7.46
C ARG A 25 -11.78 -12.52 -6.26
N ARG A 26 -10.46 -12.69 -6.43
CA ARG A 26 -9.52 -12.93 -5.29
C ARG A 26 -8.17 -12.23 -5.50
N ASN A 27 -7.98 -11.12 -4.80
CA ASN A 27 -6.74 -10.33 -4.80
C ASN A 27 -5.64 -10.90 -3.88
N ASP A 28 -5.91 -11.99 -3.16
CA ASP A 28 -4.98 -12.52 -2.15
C ASP A 28 -3.66 -13.03 -2.72
N PRO A 29 -3.60 -13.73 -3.88
CA PRO A 29 -2.34 -14.16 -4.47
C PRO A 29 -1.45 -12.99 -4.90
N LEU A 30 -2.04 -11.96 -5.53
CA LEU A 30 -1.32 -10.74 -5.90
C LEU A 30 -0.79 -10.02 -4.67
N LYS A 31 -1.64 -9.87 -3.65
CA LYS A 31 -1.26 -9.22 -2.40
C LYS A 31 -0.06 -9.92 -1.76
N LYS A 32 -0.08 -11.25 -1.69
CA LYS A 32 1.04 -12.04 -1.18
C LYS A 32 2.30 -11.79 -2.01
N LEU A 33 2.21 -11.84 -3.33
CA LEU A 33 3.35 -11.58 -4.21
C LEU A 33 3.91 -10.16 -3.99
N LEU A 34 3.06 -9.14 -3.96
CA LEU A 34 3.46 -7.76 -3.72
C LEU A 34 4.14 -7.60 -2.36
N PHE A 35 3.60 -8.22 -1.31
CA PHE A 35 4.18 -8.16 0.04
C PHE A 35 5.53 -8.85 0.10
N GLU A 36 5.70 -9.99 -0.56
CA GLU A 36 7.00 -10.66 -0.66
C GLU A 36 8.01 -9.83 -1.46
N ILE A 37 7.59 -9.16 -2.54
CA ILE A 37 8.45 -8.22 -3.29
C ILE A 37 8.89 -7.07 -2.39
N LEU A 38 7.96 -6.44 -1.67
CA LEU A 38 8.26 -5.33 -0.75
C LEU A 38 9.14 -5.78 0.42
N LYS A 39 8.94 -7.00 0.92
CA LYS A 39 9.78 -7.57 1.98
C LYS A 39 11.20 -7.84 1.49
N ARG A 40 11.34 -8.49 0.33
CA ARG A 40 12.63 -8.92 -0.21
C ARG A 40 13.44 -7.77 -0.81
N TYR A 41 12.79 -6.86 -1.53
CA TYR A 41 13.45 -5.80 -2.29
C TYR A 41 13.17 -4.40 -1.73
N GLY A 42 11.98 -4.17 -1.18
CA GLY A 42 11.62 -2.90 -0.54
C GLY A 42 12.07 -2.80 0.93
N GLY A 43 12.64 -3.87 1.51
CA GLY A 43 13.11 -3.92 2.88
C GLY A 43 12.03 -3.73 3.94
N VAL A 44 10.76 -3.93 3.60
CA VAL A 44 9.62 -3.68 4.48
C VAL A 44 8.66 -4.85 4.46
N ASP A 45 8.40 -5.41 5.64
CA ASP A 45 7.34 -6.41 5.82
C ASP A 45 6.00 -5.72 6.14
N VAL A 46 5.22 -5.41 5.11
CA VAL A 46 3.91 -4.76 5.24
C VAL A 46 2.92 -5.59 6.08
N SER A 47 3.09 -6.92 6.10
CA SER A 47 2.20 -7.80 6.87
C SER A 47 2.46 -7.73 8.37
N ALA A 48 3.69 -7.41 8.77
CA ALA A 48 4.10 -7.27 10.17
C ALA A 48 4.24 -5.81 10.62
N PHE A 49 4.25 -4.84 9.69
CA PHE A 49 4.44 -3.43 9.99
C PHE A 49 3.34 -2.90 10.91
N LYS A 50 3.74 -2.21 11.98
CA LYS A 50 2.86 -1.56 12.95
C LYS A 50 3.25 -0.09 13.06
N ARG A 51 2.27 0.80 13.12
CA ARG A 51 2.52 2.21 13.47
C ARG A 51 3.01 2.29 14.91
N ALA A 52 3.81 3.31 15.22
CA ALA A 52 4.32 3.53 16.56
C ALA A 52 3.19 3.55 17.61
N GLY A 53 3.36 2.77 18.68
CA GLY A 53 2.39 2.66 19.78
C GLY A 53 1.13 1.85 19.46
N GLN A 54 1.01 1.25 18.27
CA GLN A 54 -0.15 0.44 17.90
C GLN A 54 0.11 -1.05 18.04
N ASN A 55 -0.89 -1.79 18.53
CA ASN A 55 -0.83 -3.24 18.67
C ASN A 55 -1.25 -3.98 17.39
N ARG A 56 -2.05 -3.32 16.55
CA ARG A 56 -2.52 -3.83 15.27
C ARG A 56 -1.50 -3.56 14.17
N THR A 57 -1.45 -4.46 13.19
CA THR A 57 -0.69 -4.22 11.97
C THR A 57 -1.37 -3.13 11.16
N LEU A 58 -0.59 -2.36 10.40
CA LEU A 58 -1.13 -1.34 9.50
C LEU A 58 -2.11 -1.95 8.50
N TRP A 59 -1.88 -3.21 8.09
CA TRP A 59 -2.81 -3.90 7.21
C TRP A 59 -4.17 -4.17 7.86
N GLU A 60 -4.21 -4.57 9.14
CA GLU A 60 -5.47 -4.73 9.88
C GLU A 60 -6.24 -3.39 9.98
N GLU A 61 -5.52 -2.28 10.16
CA GLU A 61 -6.10 -0.95 10.18
C GLU A 61 -6.68 -0.56 8.80
N ILE A 62 -5.94 -0.80 7.71
CA ILE A 62 -6.40 -0.60 6.33
C ILE A 62 -7.65 -1.43 6.03
N SER A 63 -7.66 -2.70 6.46
CA SER A 63 -8.82 -3.58 6.31
C SER A 63 -10.04 -3.01 7.05
N LYS A 64 -9.89 -2.51 8.28
CA LYS A 64 -10.97 -1.86 9.03
C LYS A 64 -11.49 -0.60 8.32
N ILE A 65 -10.59 0.26 7.82
CA ILE A 65 -10.96 1.47 7.09
C ILE A 65 -11.74 1.13 5.81
N ASN A 66 -11.30 0.12 5.06
CA ASN A 66 -12.00 -0.33 3.87
C ASN A 66 -13.42 -0.84 4.17
N SER A 67 -13.61 -1.55 5.28
CA SER A 67 -14.94 -1.97 5.73
C SER A 67 -15.83 -0.77 6.08
N SER A 68 -15.32 0.23 6.80
CA SER A 68 -16.08 1.45 7.11
C SER A 68 -16.42 2.23 5.82
N ARG A 69 -15.44 2.46 4.94
CA ARG A 69 -15.66 3.09 3.62
C ARG A 69 -16.76 2.40 2.83
N ASN A 70 -16.75 1.06 2.79
CA ASN A 70 -17.77 0.31 2.06
C ASN A 70 -19.18 0.56 2.61
N LYS A 71 -19.34 0.64 3.93
CA LYS A 71 -20.64 0.99 4.54
C LYS A 71 -21.07 2.41 4.19
N VAL A 72 -20.15 3.37 4.25
CA VAL A 72 -20.45 4.77 3.87
C VAL A 72 -20.90 4.84 2.41
N VAL A 73 -20.16 4.19 1.51
CA VAL A 73 -20.41 4.27 0.05
C VAL A 73 -21.65 3.46 -0.37
N HIS A 74 -21.86 2.27 0.19
CA HIS A 74 -22.92 1.36 -0.27
C HIS A 74 -24.20 1.44 0.57
N GLU A 75 -24.09 1.82 1.85
CA GLU A 75 -25.22 1.82 2.80
C GLU A 75 -25.55 3.24 3.28
N ALA A 76 -24.87 4.27 2.77
CA ALA A 76 -24.98 5.66 3.23
C ALA A 76 -24.80 5.80 4.76
N ALA A 77 -24.02 4.89 5.36
CA ALA A 77 -23.73 4.91 6.78
C ALA A 77 -22.94 6.18 7.17
N LYS A 78 -23.16 6.68 8.38
CA LYS A 78 -22.31 7.75 8.94
C LYS A 78 -20.97 7.16 9.36
N ALA A 79 -19.89 7.85 9.00
CA ALA A 79 -18.56 7.57 9.52
C ALA A 79 -18.39 8.27 10.88
N GLU A 80 -17.85 7.55 11.86
CA GLU A 80 -17.51 8.13 13.15
C GLU A 80 -16.21 8.96 13.06
N PRO A 81 -16.04 10.05 13.84
CA PRO A 81 -14.83 10.87 13.80
C PRO A 81 -13.53 10.08 13.98
N GLY A 82 -13.52 9.11 14.89
CA GLY A 82 -12.36 8.25 15.13
C GLY A 82 -12.00 7.33 13.96
N GLU A 83 -12.94 7.01 13.08
CA GLU A 83 -12.66 6.24 11.85
C GLU A 83 -11.95 7.12 10.80
N ALA A 84 -12.34 8.39 10.71
CA ALA A 84 -11.69 9.36 9.84
C ALA A 84 -10.27 9.67 10.32
N GLU A 85 -10.08 9.87 11.63
CA GLU A 85 -8.74 10.06 12.23
C GLU A 85 -7.83 8.87 11.98
N LEU A 86 -8.32 7.65 12.20
CA LEU A 86 -7.57 6.43 11.89
C LEU A 86 -7.16 6.38 10.41
N ALA A 87 -8.04 6.73 9.48
CA ALA A 87 -7.73 6.76 8.07
C ALA A 87 -6.62 7.77 7.72
N ILE A 88 -6.67 8.96 8.32
CA ILE A 88 -5.64 9.98 8.16
C ILE A 88 -4.30 9.49 8.70
N ASP A 89 -4.28 8.87 9.88
CA ASP A 89 -3.03 8.43 10.49
C ASP A 89 -2.41 7.22 9.78
N VAL A 90 -3.22 6.30 9.28
CA VAL A 90 -2.77 5.23 8.38
C VAL A 90 -2.15 5.83 7.12
N ALA A 91 -2.80 6.82 6.50
CA ALA A 91 -2.27 7.49 5.32
C ALA A 91 -0.94 8.21 5.62
N LYS A 92 -0.82 8.87 6.77
CA LYS A 92 0.45 9.49 7.22
C LYS A 92 1.55 8.43 7.35
N ALA A 93 1.29 7.29 7.99
CA ALA A 93 2.29 6.24 8.15
C ALA A 93 2.74 5.66 6.80
N VAL A 94 1.80 5.46 5.87
CA VAL A 94 2.14 5.02 4.49
C VAL A 94 3.06 6.03 3.82
N LEU A 95 2.69 7.32 3.84
CA LEU A 95 3.40 8.37 3.10
C LEU A 95 4.72 8.79 3.75
N ARG A 96 4.81 8.79 5.08
CA ARG A 96 5.95 9.33 5.82
C ARG A 96 6.95 8.26 6.28
N GLU A 97 6.53 7.00 6.36
CA GLU A 97 7.38 5.92 6.88
C GLU A 97 7.58 4.83 5.84
N LEU A 98 6.50 4.18 5.38
CA LEU A 98 6.60 3.05 4.45
C LEU A 98 7.18 3.46 3.10
N PHE A 99 6.62 4.50 2.48
CA PHE A 99 7.01 4.93 1.15
C PHE A 99 8.49 5.36 1.09
N PRO A 100 9.00 6.25 1.96
CA PRO A 100 10.43 6.59 1.98
C PRO A 100 11.32 5.38 2.27
N SER A 101 10.89 4.47 3.15
CA SER A 101 11.65 3.24 3.44
C SER A 101 11.83 2.39 2.19
N VAL A 102 10.77 2.16 1.42
CA VAL A 102 10.83 1.38 0.17
C VAL A 102 11.69 2.09 -0.88
N ILE A 103 11.50 3.40 -1.08
CA ILE A 103 12.27 4.19 -2.04
C ILE A 103 13.77 4.18 -1.72
N SER A 104 14.14 4.25 -0.44
CA SER A 104 15.55 4.19 -0.03
C SER A 104 16.25 2.89 -0.45
N LYS A 105 15.49 1.78 -0.53
CA LYS A 105 16.03 0.46 -0.92
C LYS A 105 16.24 0.31 -2.42
N THR A 106 15.66 1.19 -3.24
CA THR A 106 15.88 1.17 -4.70
C THR A 106 17.06 2.05 -5.13
N GLY A 107 17.80 2.63 -4.18
CA GLY A 107 18.90 3.57 -4.46
C GLY A 107 18.42 4.98 -4.81
N LEU A 108 17.13 5.27 -4.59
CA LEU A 108 16.52 6.58 -4.71
C LEU A 108 16.34 7.21 -3.32
N HIS A 109 15.93 8.47 -3.26
CA HIS A 109 15.56 9.12 -1.99
C HIS A 109 14.38 10.08 -2.21
N THR A 110 13.76 10.48 -1.09
CA THR A 110 12.61 11.39 -1.07
C THR A 110 12.98 12.73 -0.48
N HIS A 111 12.54 13.83 -1.11
CA HIS A 111 12.60 15.18 -0.56
C HIS A 111 11.28 15.60 0.10
N GLU A 112 11.22 16.86 0.54
CA GLU A 112 9.97 17.51 0.94
C GLU A 112 8.86 17.28 -0.09
N ARG A 113 7.62 17.12 0.40
CA ARG A 113 6.45 16.80 -0.42
C ARG A 113 6.54 15.48 -1.21
N LEU A 114 7.42 14.56 -0.81
CA LEU A 114 7.57 13.21 -1.39
C LEU A 114 8.07 13.21 -2.84
N TRP A 115 8.86 14.22 -3.22
CA TRP A 115 9.52 14.23 -4.52
C TRP A 115 10.62 13.17 -4.55
N VAL A 116 10.59 12.27 -5.54
CA VAL A 116 11.57 11.19 -5.69
C VAL A 116 12.70 11.66 -6.60
N CYS A 117 13.94 11.47 -6.16
CA CYS A 117 15.12 11.88 -6.90
C CYS A 117 16.17 10.74 -6.92
N GLY A 118 16.89 10.65 -8.05
CA GLY A 118 17.94 9.66 -8.31
C GLY A 118 19.35 10.26 -8.41
N LYS A 119 19.50 11.56 -8.09
CA LYS A 119 20.82 12.20 -8.05
C LYS A 119 21.56 11.82 -6.77
N LYS A 120 22.88 11.70 -6.85
CA LYS A 120 23.72 11.53 -5.65
C LYS A 120 23.97 12.91 -5.05
N HIS A 121 23.62 13.09 -3.78
CA HIS A 121 23.91 14.27 -2.97
C HIS A 121 24.06 13.85 -1.51
#